data_AF-A0A6J6ZTM1-F1
#
_entry.id   AF-A0A6J6ZTM1-F1
#
_cell.length_a   1.000
_cell.length_b   1.000
_cell.length_c   1.000
_cell.angle_alpha   90.00
_cell.angle_beta   90.00
_cell.angle_gamma   90.00
#
_symmetry.space_group_name_H-M   'P 1'
#
loop_
_entity.id
_entity.type
_entity.pdbx_description
1 polymer ?
#
loop_
_entity_poly.entity_id
_entity_poly.type
_entity_poly.pdbx_seq_one_letter_code
_entity_poly.pdbx_strand_id
1 'polypeptide(L)'
;MRVLLVFAAVGRNALPNTIPNSTSDPERKDYNMSAQADRLGVLIAPVLAELELSLYDLDYSGGNLRVLLDRPGGIDLGAITQATRRISNLLDEADIISSAYTLEVSSPGLERNLRTPVHFASAIGREVKIKTRPSVEGERRVDGTLIAADETTCEVRFEDGSSRVLQLSDIERAKTHFVGDAAPKPGKGSRPGRPANKSSATSKKASTTGKKPSKTQPSVEEG
;
A
#
# COMPACT_ATOMS: atom_id res chain seq x y z
N MET A 1 13.47 7.24 6.07
CA MET A 1 13.13 6.55 7.33
C MET A 1 11.74 7.00 7.75
N ARG A 2 10.85 6.09 8.17
CA ARG A 2 9.51 6.46 8.66
C ARG A 2 9.57 6.53 10.18
N VAL A 3 9.20 7.67 10.75
CA VAL A 3 9.08 7.85 12.20
C VAL A 3 7.59 7.86 12.52
N LEU A 4 7.16 7.00 13.46
CA LEU A 4 5.77 6.84 13.87
C LEU A 4 5.67 7.06 15.38
N LEU A 5 4.81 7.98 15.78
CA LEU A 5 4.47 8.26 17.17
C LEU A 5 2.98 7.91 17.36
N VAL A 6 2.68 7.08 18.34
CA VAL A 6 1.31 6.62 18.64
C VAL A 6 0.92 7.10 20.02
N PHE A 7 -0.23 7.76 20.12
CA PHE A 7 -0.82 8.25 21.35
C PHE A 7 -2.26 7.73 21.44
N ALA A 8 -2.61 7.06 22.55
CA ALA A 8 -4.00 6.76 22.85
C ALA A 8 -4.64 8.00 23.51
N ALA A 9 -5.77 8.44 22.99
CA ALA A 9 -6.53 9.56 23.51
C ALA A 9 -7.96 9.10 23.86
N VAL A 10 -8.46 9.56 25.00
CA VAL A 10 -9.82 9.28 25.44
C VAL A 10 -10.62 10.56 25.27
N GLY A 11 -11.63 10.55 24.40
CA GLY A 11 -12.56 11.67 24.28
C GLY A 11 -13.14 12.00 25.66
N ARG A 12 -13.26 13.30 26.00
CA ARG A 12 -13.55 13.76 27.37
C ARG A 12 -14.91 13.28 27.94
N ASN A 13 -15.76 12.66 27.13
CA ASN A 13 -17.00 12.00 27.54
C ASN A 13 -16.94 10.47 27.34
N ALA A 14 -16.15 9.77 28.16
CA ALA A 14 -16.27 8.33 28.33
C ALA A 14 -17.27 8.03 29.46
N LEU A 15 -18.57 7.92 29.14
CA LEU A 15 -19.51 7.25 30.05
C LEU A 15 -19.26 5.72 30.00
N PRO A 16 -19.47 5.00 31.12
CA PRO A 16 -19.11 3.59 31.22
C PRO A 16 -19.94 2.73 30.28
N ASN A 17 -19.23 1.91 29.51
CA ASN A 17 -19.75 0.81 28.70
C ASN A 17 -20.85 0.02 29.44
N THR A 18 -22.08 0.09 28.94
CA THR A 18 -23.08 -0.97 29.13
C THR A 18 -23.50 -1.44 27.76
N ILE A 19 -23.01 -2.61 27.36
CA ILE A 19 -23.54 -3.34 26.21
C ILE A 19 -24.67 -4.23 26.75
N PRO A 20 -25.90 -4.11 26.22
CA PRO A 20 -26.74 -5.27 26.03
C PRO A 20 -26.76 -5.61 24.53
N ASN A 21 -26.30 -6.81 24.24
CA ASN A 21 -26.44 -7.47 22.95
C ASN A 21 -27.92 -7.85 22.75
N SER A 22 -28.63 -7.30 21.76
CA SER A 22 -29.80 -7.94 21.11
C SER A 22 -30.29 -7.15 19.89
N THR A 23 -30.19 -7.79 18.71
CA THR A 23 -31.21 -7.88 17.66
C THR A 23 -31.68 -6.62 16.92
N SER A 24 -31.25 -6.56 15.65
CA SER A 24 -31.85 -5.92 14.45
C SER A 24 -32.19 -4.42 14.53
N ASP A 25 -31.23 -3.58 14.14
CA ASP A 25 -31.52 -2.25 13.59
C ASP A 25 -30.84 -2.11 12.21
N PRO A 26 -31.59 -1.92 11.11
CA PRO A 26 -31.05 -1.83 9.76
C PRO A 26 -30.52 -0.43 9.38
N GLU A 27 -30.44 0.54 10.30
CA GLU A 27 -29.94 1.89 10.02
C GLU A 27 -28.63 2.24 10.76
N ARG A 28 -27.56 1.46 10.57
CA ARG A 28 -26.21 2.01 10.79
C ARG A 28 -25.90 2.98 9.64
N LYS A 29 -26.32 4.23 9.78
CA LYS A 29 -25.91 5.34 8.91
C LYS A 29 -24.38 5.34 8.78
N ASP A 30 -23.91 5.17 7.56
CA ASP A 30 -22.53 5.39 7.14
C ASP A 30 -22.15 6.85 7.40
N TYR A 31 -21.80 7.16 8.65
CA TYR A 31 -21.44 8.51 9.06
C TYR A 31 -20.14 8.91 8.35
N ASN A 32 -20.25 9.66 7.26
CA ASN A 32 -19.43 10.83 6.90
C ASN A 32 -17.91 10.77 7.23
N MET A 33 -17.23 9.63 7.01
CA MET A 33 -15.81 9.46 7.38
C MET A 33 -14.89 10.41 6.59
N SER A 34 -15.21 10.70 5.33
CA SER A 34 -14.48 11.70 4.53
C SER A 34 -14.73 13.11 5.04
N ALA A 35 -15.98 13.49 5.32
CA ALA A 35 -16.30 14.83 5.79
C ALA A 35 -15.74 15.12 7.19
N GLN A 36 -15.66 14.10 8.05
CA GLN A 36 -15.00 14.22 9.35
C GLN A 36 -13.49 14.41 9.19
N ALA A 37 -12.85 13.64 8.30
CA ALA A 37 -11.43 13.81 7.98
C ALA A 37 -11.14 15.20 7.41
N ASP A 38 -11.99 15.72 6.52
CA ASP A 38 -11.86 17.07 5.97
C ASP A 38 -11.95 18.15 7.05
N ARG A 39 -12.92 18.03 7.97
CA ARG A 39 -13.07 18.95 9.11
C ARG A 39 -11.85 18.92 10.04
N LEU A 40 -11.35 17.73 10.36
CA LEU A 40 -10.13 17.55 11.16
C LEU A 40 -8.91 18.16 10.44
N GLY A 41 -8.82 17.99 9.13
CA GLY A 41 -7.75 18.58 8.31
C GLY A 41 -7.74 20.10 8.39
N VAL A 42 -8.89 20.75 8.24
CA VAL A 42 -9.02 22.21 8.36
C VAL A 42 -8.62 22.71 9.75
N LEU A 43 -9.00 21.98 10.80
CA LEU A 43 -8.65 22.34 12.17
C LEU A 43 -7.15 22.19 12.45
N ILE A 44 -6.53 21.11 11.94
CA ILE A 44 -5.12 20.77 12.21
C ILE A 44 -4.15 21.63 11.36
N ALA A 45 -4.55 22.02 10.15
CA ALA A 45 -3.72 22.81 9.23
C ALA A 45 -3.03 24.05 9.85
N PRO A 46 -3.70 24.95 10.60
CA PRO A 46 -3.03 26.11 11.19
C PRO A 46 -1.95 25.73 12.21
N VAL A 47 -2.20 24.69 13.02
CA VAL A 47 -1.21 24.20 13.99
C VAL A 47 0.03 23.64 13.30
N LEU A 48 -0.14 22.98 12.15
CA LEU A 48 1.00 22.48 11.37
C LEU A 48 1.78 23.62 10.72
N ALA A 49 1.09 24.66 10.24
CA ALA A 49 1.73 25.82 9.63
C ALA A 49 2.64 26.56 10.63
N GLU A 50 2.24 26.69 11.90
CA GLU A 50 3.09 27.25 12.97
C GLU A 50 4.38 26.45 13.21
N LEU A 51 4.37 25.15 12.89
CA LEU A 51 5.51 24.24 13.03
C LEU A 51 6.30 24.07 11.73
N GLU A 52 5.96 24.83 10.68
CA GLU A 52 6.53 24.68 9.32
C GLU A 52 6.35 23.25 8.77
N LEU A 53 5.24 22.60 9.16
CA LEU A 53 4.84 21.27 8.70
C LEU A 53 3.63 21.39 7.78
N SER A 54 3.52 20.43 6.86
CA SER A 54 2.38 20.30 5.96
C SER A 54 1.63 19.00 6.22
N LEU A 55 0.30 19.05 6.09
CA LEU A 55 -0.55 17.86 6.16
C LEU A 55 -0.44 17.10 4.83
N TYR A 56 0.13 15.89 4.87
CA TYR A 56 0.29 15.04 3.70
C TYR A 56 -0.93 14.16 3.43
N ASP A 57 -1.44 13.49 4.47
CA ASP A 57 -2.65 12.67 4.39
C ASP A 57 -3.27 12.61 5.79
N LEU A 58 -4.60 12.47 5.84
CA LEU A 58 -5.34 12.30 7.08
C LEU A 58 -6.40 11.22 6.86
N ASP A 59 -6.35 10.18 7.68
CA ASP A 59 -7.35 9.12 7.68
C ASP A 59 -7.95 8.97 9.08
N TYR A 60 -9.27 8.90 9.15
CA TYR A 60 -9.97 8.60 10.39
C TYR A 60 -10.89 7.40 10.18
N SER A 61 -10.50 6.26 10.73
CA SER A 61 -11.24 5.01 10.54
C SER A 61 -11.16 4.11 11.77
N GLY A 62 -12.31 3.58 12.20
CA GLY A 62 -12.39 2.60 13.29
C GLY A 62 -11.78 3.05 14.63
N GLY A 63 -11.84 4.35 14.94
CA GLY A 63 -11.22 4.91 16.15
C GLY A 63 -9.71 5.15 16.04
N ASN A 64 -9.13 5.08 14.84
CA ASN A 64 -7.73 5.45 14.60
C ASN A 64 -7.69 6.70 13.74
N LEU A 65 -7.10 7.78 14.27
CA LEU A 65 -6.81 9.01 13.56
C LEU A 65 -5.34 9.01 13.16
N ARG A 66 -5.08 8.81 11.88
CA ARG A 66 -3.73 8.80 11.33
C ARG A 66 -3.45 10.09 10.57
N VAL A 67 -2.44 10.80 11.03
CA VAL A 67 -1.98 12.07 10.47
C VAL A 67 -0.59 11.85 9.87
N LEU A 68 -0.50 12.00 8.55
CA LEU A 68 0.79 12.01 7.85
C LEU A 68 1.25 13.44 7.66
N LEU A 69 2.46 13.73 8.12
CA LEU A 69 3.09 15.05 8.01
C LEU A 69 4.21 15.00 6.97
N ASP A 70 4.39 16.08 6.21
CA ASP A 70 5.58 16.26 5.36
C ASP A 70 6.22 17.64 5.60
N ARG A 71 7.53 17.70 5.36
CA ARG A 71 8.32 18.94 5.39
C ARG A 71 9.44 18.81 4.36
N PRO A 72 9.72 19.85 3.54
CA PRO A 72 10.89 19.87 2.69
C PRO A 72 12.16 19.57 3.49
N GLY A 73 13.02 18.67 3.00
CA GLY A 73 14.22 18.24 3.73
C GLY A 73 13.98 17.17 4.80
N GLY A 74 12.73 16.78 5.06
CA GLY A 74 12.36 15.71 5.98
C GLY A 74 11.93 16.20 7.36
N ILE A 75 11.33 15.29 8.13
CA ILE A 75 10.82 15.55 9.47
C ILE A 75 11.65 14.76 10.49
N ASP A 76 12.09 15.44 11.54
CA ASP A 76 12.77 14.84 12.69
C ASP A 76 11.77 14.41 13.79
N LEU A 77 12.24 13.63 14.75
CA LEU A 77 11.40 13.12 15.84
C LEU A 77 10.86 14.25 16.75
N GLY A 78 11.61 15.34 16.90
CA GLY A 78 11.22 16.48 17.72
C GLY A 78 10.00 17.19 17.15
N ALA A 79 10.01 17.44 15.85
CA ALA A 79 8.90 18.03 15.10
C ALA A 79 7.65 17.14 15.17
N ILE A 80 7.79 15.81 15.01
CA ILE A 80 6.66 14.88 15.16
C ILE A 80 6.10 14.93 16.58
N THR A 81 6.97 14.89 17.59
CA THR A 81 6.55 14.93 19.00
C THR A 81 5.81 16.22 19.34
N GLN A 82 6.31 17.35 18.86
CA GLN A 82 5.67 18.65 19.06
C GLN A 82 4.32 18.72 18.35
N ALA A 83 4.25 18.26 17.09
CA ALA A 83 3.00 18.20 16.34
C ALA A 83 1.97 17.30 17.03
N THR A 84 2.35 16.11 17.50
CA THR A 84 1.43 15.20 18.20
C THR A 84 0.83 15.85 19.44
N ARG A 85 1.65 16.51 20.27
CA ARG A 85 1.14 17.20 21.48
C ARG A 85 0.17 18.33 21.13
N ARG A 86 0.51 19.14 20.13
CA ARG A 86 -0.34 20.26 19.70
C ARG A 86 -1.66 19.79 19.11
N ILE A 87 -1.61 18.77 18.25
CA ILE A 87 -2.81 18.16 17.64
C ILE A 87 -3.69 17.55 18.74
N SER A 88 -3.12 16.77 19.67
CA SER A 88 -3.88 16.17 20.77
C SER A 88 -4.62 17.23 21.58
N ASN A 89 -3.91 18.27 22.03
CA ASN A 89 -4.53 19.35 22.81
C ASN A 89 -5.66 20.05 22.05
N LEU A 90 -5.44 20.35 20.76
CA LEU A 90 -6.43 20.99 19.90
C LEU A 90 -7.69 20.12 19.74
N LEU A 91 -7.54 18.82 19.52
CA LEU A 91 -8.65 17.89 19.38
C LEU A 91 -9.43 17.74 20.69
N ASP A 92 -8.73 17.73 21.82
CA ASP A 92 -9.35 17.66 23.15
C ASP A 92 -10.11 18.95 23.51
N GLU A 93 -9.60 20.12 23.11
CA GLU A 93 -10.26 21.42 23.30
C GLU A 93 -11.49 21.59 22.41
N ALA A 94 -11.42 21.14 21.17
CA ALA A 94 -12.51 21.25 20.21
C ALA A 94 -13.63 20.20 20.42
N ASP A 95 -13.37 19.15 21.21
CA ASP A 95 -14.30 18.05 21.53
C ASP A 95 -14.99 17.43 20.30
N ILE A 96 -14.26 17.32 19.19
CA ILE A 96 -14.81 16.89 17.89
C ILE A 96 -14.98 15.37 17.81
N ILE A 97 -14.21 14.62 18.61
CA ILE A 97 -14.23 13.15 18.61
C ILE A 97 -14.82 12.68 19.94
N SER A 98 -16.10 12.28 19.89
CA SER A 98 -16.87 11.87 21.06
C SER A 98 -16.54 10.47 21.59
N SER A 99 -15.78 9.68 20.86
CA SER A 99 -15.35 8.32 21.24
C SER A 99 -13.86 8.26 21.57
N ALA A 100 -13.43 7.24 22.31
CA ALA A 100 -12.01 6.95 22.45
C ALA A 100 -11.36 6.74 21.07
N TYR A 101 -10.13 7.24 20.89
CA TYR A 101 -9.41 7.14 19.64
C TYR A 101 -7.90 6.99 19.85
N THR A 102 -7.20 6.47 18.85
CA THR A 102 -5.74 6.45 18.80
C THR A 102 -5.26 7.50 17.80
N LEU A 103 -4.45 8.45 18.25
CA LEU A 103 -3.75 9.41 17.40
C LEU A 103 -2.41 8.84 16.97
N GLU A 104 -2.24 8.63 15.67
CA GLU A 104 -0.97 8.26 15.05
C GLU A 104 -0.44 9.42 14.22
N VAL A 105 0.74 9.94 14.56
CA VAL A 105 1.41 10.97 13.78
C VAL A 105 2.70 10.42 13.22
N SER A 106 2.87 10.50 11.90
CA SER A 106 4.08 10.01 11.25
C SER A 106 4.44 10.75 9.97
N SER A 107 5.70 10.65 9.55
CA SER A 107 6.05 10.96 8.16
C SER A 107 5.55 9.86 7.22
N PRO A 108 5.20 10.14 5.94
CA PRO A 108 4.72 9.13 5.00
C PRO A 108 5.77 8.05 4.64
N GLY A 109 7.06 8.29 4.91
CA GLY A 109 8.12 7.32 4.64
C GLY A 109 8.51 7.25 3.16
N LEU A 110 8.98 6.07 2.72
CA LEU A 110 9.40 5.80 1.33
C LEU A 110 8.20 5.58 0.38
N GLU A 111 7.16 4.92 0.88
CA GLU A 111 5.92 4.69 0.13
C GLU A 111 4.90 5.79 0.46
N ARG A 112 4.64 6.66 -0.50
CA ARG A 112 3.78 7.84 -0.35
C ARG A 112 2.62 7.77 -1.33
N ASN A 113 1.39 7.95 -0.85
CA ASN A 113 0.21 7.95 -1.72
C ASN A 113 0.12 9.27 -2.49
N LEU A 114 0.05 9.20 -3.82
CA LEU A 114 -0.06 10.37 -4.68
C LEU A 114 -1.53 10.57 -5.03
N ARG A 115 -2.10 11.68 -4.57
CA ARG A 115 -3.52 12.02 -4.75
C ARG A 115 -3.70 13.41 -5.35
N THR A 116 -2.96 14.39 -4.86
CA THR A 116 -3.04 15.78 -5.29
C THR A 116 -1.89 16.13 -6.23
N PRO A 117 -2.01 17.18 -7.07
CA PRO A 117 -0.91 17.62 -7.93
C PRO A 117 0.37 17.93 -7.15
N VAL A 118 0.24 18.51 -5.95
CA VAL A 118 1.36 18.78 -5.04
C VAL A 118 2.09 17.48 -4.67
N HIS A 119 1.36 16.38 -4.46
CA HIS A 119 2.00 15.08 -4.16
C HIS A 119 2.84 14.61 -5.35
N PHE A 120 2.30 14.70 -6.57
CA PHE A 120 3.03 14.33 -7.79
C PHE A 120 4.27 15.22 -7.98
N ALA A 121 4.15 16.54 -7.82
CA ALA A 121 5.28 17.46 -7.90
C ALA A 121 6.40 17.10 -6.90
N SER A 122 6.04 16.75 -5.66
CA SER A 122 7.00 16.34 -4.62
C SER A 122 7.66 14.98 -4.88
N ALA A 123 7.09 14.19 -5.80
CA ALA A 123 7.54 12.84 -6.12
C ALA A 123 8.40 12.79 -7.40
N ILE A 124 8.69 13.93 -8.04
CA ILE A 124 9.57 13.98 -9.22
C ILE A 124 10.93 13.38 -8.85
N GLY A 125 11.45 12.53 -9.74
CA GLY A 125 12.68 11.75 -9.56
C GLY A 125 12.50 10.47 -8.74
N ARG A 126 11.29 10.11 -8.33
CA ARG A 126 11.01 8.88 -7.57
C ARG A 126 10.33 7.82 -8.42
N GLU A 127 10.55 6.57 -8.05
CA GLU A 127 9.83 5.41 -8.57
C GLU A 127 8.36 5.41 -8.11
N VAL A 128 7.43 5.32 -9.06
CA VAL A 128 5.98 5.37 -8.83
C VAL A 128 5.29 4.16 -9.43
N LYS A 129 4.22 3.72 -8.76
CA LYS A 129 3.26 2.75 -9.27
C LYS A 129 1.92 3.44 -9.44
N ILE A 130 1.46 3.54 -10.67
CA ILE A 130 0.21 4.19 -11.04
C ILE A 130 -0.74 3.14 -11.60
N LYS A 131 -1.96 3.13 -11.08
CA LYS A 131 -3.07 2.36 -11.63
C LYS A 131 -4.04 3.34 -12.26
N THR A 132 -4.26 3.20 -13.56
CA THR A 132 -5.22 4.03 -14.31
C THR A 132 -6.62 3.43 -14.25
N ARG A 133 -7.61 4.26 -14.59
CA ARG A 133 -9.00 3.85 -14.73
C ARG A 133 -9.18 2.91 -15.93
N PRO A 134 -10.22 2.06 -15.94
CA PRO A 134 -10.47 1.13 -17.06
C PRO A 134 -10.71 1.81 -18.41
N SER A 135 -11.14 3.08 -18.41
CA SER A 135 -11.47 3.85 -19.60
C SER A 135 -10.26 4.47 -20.31
N VAL A 136 -9.08 4.34 -19.72
CA VAL A 136 -7.84 4.94 -20.23
C VAL A 136 -7.17 3.96 -21.18
N GLU A 137 -6.82 4.43 -22.37
CA GLU A 137 -6.20 3.59 -23.39
C GLU A 137 -4.77 3.18 -22.99
N GLY A 138 -4.42 1.91 -23.20
CA GLY A 138 -3.11 1.34 -22.90
C GLY A 138 -3.03 0.53 -21.61
N GLU A 139 -1.83 0.32 -21.10
CA GLU A 139 -1.62 -0.52 -19.91
C GLU A 139 -2.21 0.14 -18.66
N ARG A 140 -2.94 -0.65 -17.88
CA ARG A 140 -3.66 -0.19 -16.67
C ARG A 140 -2.74 0.01 -15.47
N ARG A 141 -1.56 -0.62 -15.49
CA ARG A 141 -0.51 -0.46 -14.48
C ARG A 141 0.68 0.20 -15.16
N VAL A 142 1.15 1.26 -14.57
CA VAL A 142 2.30 2.03 -15.04
C VAL A 142 3.27 2.07 -13.87
N ASP A 143 4.39 1.40 -14.02
CA ASP A 143 5.48 1.37 -13.04
C ASP A 143 6.72 2.03 -13.68
N GLY A 144 7.32 3.01 -13.00
CA GLY A 144 8.52 3.68 -13.50
C GLY A 144 8.86 4.97 -12.73
N THR A 145 9.84 5.71 -13.21
CA THR A 145 10.30 6.95 -12.59
C THR A 145 9.45 8.14 -13.03
N LEU A 146 8.92 8.90 -12.07
CA LEU A 146 8.22 10.15 -12.35
C LEU A 146 9.22 11.24 -12.75
N ILE A 147 9.14 11.76 -13.97
CA ILE A 147 10.12 12.74 -14.49
C ILE A 147 9.56 14.15 -14.57
N ALA A 148 8.25 14.31 -14.70
CA ALA A 148 7.56 15.59 -14.67
C ALA A 148 6.16 15.45 -14.08
N ALA A 149 5.68 16.50 -13.43
CA ALA A 149 4.33 16.59 -12.91
C ALA A 149 3.87 18.05 -12.86
N ASP A 150 2.71 18.30 -13.43
CA ASP A 150 2.02 19.59 -13.44
C ASP A 150 0.68 19.48 -12.68
N GLU A 151 -0.15 20.52 -12.78
CA GLU A 151 -1.47 20.55 -12.12
C GLU A 151 -2.46 19.51 -12.68
N THR A 152 -2.29 19.11 -13.94
CA THR A 152 -3.25 18.26 -14.67
C THR A 152 -2.64 16.97 -15.22
N THR A 153 -1.33 16.95 -15.45
CA THR A 153 -0.62 15.83 -16.10
C THR A 153 0.60 15.40 -15.32
N CYS A 154 1.00 14.13 -15.49
CA CYS A 154 2.27 13.61 -15.03
C CYS A 154 2.93 12.76 -16.11
N GLU A 155 4.26 12.81 -16.19
CA GLU A 155 5.07 12.02 -17.12
C GLU A 155 5.90 10.98 -16.36
N VAL A 156 5.73 9.72 -16.74
CA VAL A 156 6.47 8.58 -16.17
C VAL A 156 7.39 8.00 -17.24
N ARG A 157 8.65 7.79 -16.87
CA ARG A 157 9.66 7.08 -17.67
C ARG A 157 9.73 5.62 -17.23
N PHE A 158 9.60 4.71 -18.17
CA PHE A 158 9.75 3.27 -17.95
C PHE A 158 11.22 2.84 -17.98
N GLU A 159 11.48 1.62 -17.51
CA GLU A 159 12.83 1.02 -17.52
C GLU A 159 13.38 0.83 -18.94
N ASP A 160 12.51 0.66 -19.94
CA ASP A 160 12.89 0.56 -21.37
C ASP A 160 13.27 1.90 -22.02
N GLY A 161 13.21 3.00 -21.26
CA GLY A 161 13.53 4.35 -21.71
C GLY A 161 12.38 5.09 -22.40
N SER A 162 11.24 4.43 -22.65
CA SER A 162 10.04 5.10 -23.13
C SER A 162 9.41 5.97 -22.04
N SER A 163 8.69 7.02 -22.42
CA SER A 163 7.91 7.83 -21.47
C SER A 163 6.44 7.87 -21.86
N ARG A 164 5.58 8.02 -20.85
CA ARG A 164 4.13 8.13 -21.02
C ARG A 164 3.60 9.27 -20.16
N VAL A 165 2.86 10.14 -20.83
CA VAL A 165 2.09 11.20 -20.17
C VAL A 165 0.71 10.65 -19.79
N LEU A 166 0.31 10.90 -18.55
CA LEU A 166 -0.99 10.51 -17.99
C LEU A 166 -1.67 11.77 -17.44
N GLN A 167 -2.99 11.86 -17.60
CA GLN A 167 -3.76 12.85 -16.87
C GLN A 167 -3.99 12.39 -15.43
N LEU A 168 -3.92 13.31 -14.47
CA LEU A 168 -4.19 13.01 -13.06
C LEU A 168 -5.63 12.54 -12.84
N SER A 169 -6.58 13.02 -13.66
CA SER A 169 -8.00 12.63 -13.65
C SER A 169 -8.22 11.14 -13.97
N ASP A 170 -7.33 10.58 -14.79
CA ASP A 170 -7.36 9.21 -15.30
C ASP A 170 -6.71 8.21 -14.34
N ILE A 171 -6.08 8.70 -13.27
CA ILE A 171 -5.44 7.88 -12.24
C ILE A 171 -6.48 7.42 -11.22
N GLU A 172 -6.55 6.10 -11.02
CA GLU A 172 -7.37 5.48 -9.98
C GLU A 172 -6.61 5.49 -8.63
N ARG A 173 -5.34 5.11 -8.65
CA ARG A 173 -4.45 5.07 -7.48
C ARG A 173 -3.01 5.28 -7.92
N ALA A 174 -2.25 6.07 -7.16
CA ALA A 174 -0.81 6.19 -7.36
C ALA A 174 -0.07 6.17 -6.04
N LYS A 175 1.13 5.58 -6.02
CA LYS A 175 2.02 5.59 -4.87
C LYS A 175 3.48 5.58 -5.28
N THR A 176 4.34 6.24 -4.51
CA THR A 176 5.79 6.03 -4.63
C THR A 176 6.17 4.67 -4.06
N HIS A 177 7.23 4.09 -4.58
CA HIS A 177 7.87 2.91 -4.02
C HIS A 177 9.37 3.01 -4.14
N PHE A 178 10.09 2.20 -3.38
CA PHE A 178 11.53 2.08 -3.50
C PHE A 178 11.85 0.72 -4.09
N VAL A 179 12.46 0.70 -5.27
CA VAL A 179 13.11 -0.50 -5.79
C VAL A 179 14.50 -0.52 -5.19
N GLY A 180 14.71 -1.36 -4.17
CA GLY A 180 16.07 -1.70 -3.75
C GLY A 180 16.69 -2.60 -4.81
N ASP A 181 18.01 -2.50 -5.02
CA ASP A 181 18.79 -3.34 -5.94
C ASP A 181 18.73 -4.83 -5.53
N ALA A 182 17.59 -5.47 -5.77
CA ALA A 182 17.47 -6.90 -5.81
C ALA A 182 17.85 -7.30 -7.23
N ALA A 183 19.07 -7.80 -7.40
CA ALA A 183 19.49 -8.48 -8.62
C ALA A 183 18.34 -9.40 -9.10
N PRO A 184 18.01 -9.41 -10.40
CA PRO A 184 16.89 -10.18 -10.92
C PRO A 184 17.05 -11.64 -10.48
N LYS A 185 16.06 -12.16 -9.74
CA LYS A 185 16.07 -13.58 -9.35
C LYS A 185 16.16 -14.40 -10.64
N PRO A 186 17.18 -15.28 -10.80
CA PRO A 186 17.30 -16.10 -11.99
C PRO A 186 16.03 -16.93 -12.17
N GLY A 187 15.57 -16.99 -13.41
CA GLY A 187 14.22 -17.34 -13.83
C GLY A 187 13.62 -18.56 -13.12
N LYS A 188 12.34 -18.43 -12.77
CA LYS A 188 11.48 -19.55 -12.36
C LYS A 188 11.34 -20.49 -13.56
N GLY A 189 12.25 -21.45 -13.70
CA GLY A 189 12.15 -22.51 -14.69
C GLY A 189 10.77 -23.18 -14.58
N SER A 190 10.05 -23.22 -15.71
CA SER A 190 8.81 -23.98 -15.84
C SER A 190 9.02 -25.40 -15.34
N ARG A 191 8.39 -25.73 -14.21
CA ARG A 191 8.25 -27.13 -13.78
C ARG A 191 7.34 -27.84 -14.79
N PRO A 192 7.76 -28.98 -15.37
CA PRO A 192 6.90 -29.74 -16.27
C PRO A 192 5.63 -30.19 -15.53
N GLY A 193 4.48 -30.03 -16.19
CA GLY A 193 3.17 -30.33 -15.64
C GLY A 193 3.06 -31.77 -15.17
N ARG A 194 2.58 -31.95 -13.94
CA ARG A 194 2.11 -33.23 -13.41
C ARG A 194 0.78 -33.57 -14.11
N PRO A 195 0.65 -34.69 -14.83
CA PRO A 195 -0.60 -35.00 -15.51
C PRO A 195 -1.70 -35.33 -14.50
N ALA A 196 -2.89 -34.80 -14.79
CA ALA A 196 -4.11 -34.99 -14.02
C ALA A 196 -4.59 -36.45 -14.11
N ASN A 197 -4.86 -37.06 -12.96
CA ASN A 197 -5.52 -38.36 -12.87
C ASN A 197 -7.03 -38.14 -12.78
N LYS A 198 -7.81 -38.71 -13.71
CA LYS A 198 -9.22 -39.09 -13.50
C LYS A 198 -9.63 -40.25 -14.42
N SER A 199 -9.81 -41.40 -13.76
CA SER A 199 -10.95 -42.33 -13.89
C SER A 199 -10.90 -43.49 -14.92
N SER A 200 -10.84 -44.68 -14.31
CA SER A 200 -11.76 -45.83 -14.49
C SER A 200 -11.62 -46.82 -15.66
N ALA A 201 -11.51 -48.09 -15.23
CA ALA A 201 -12.17 -49.31 -15.70
C ALA A 201 -11.30 -50.38 -16.42
N THR A 202 -10.96 -51.40 -15.62
CA THR A 202 -11.25 -52.83 -15.87
C THR A 202 -10.64 -53.51 -17.10
N SER A 203 -9.65 -54.39 -16.88
CA SER A 203 -9.83 -55.85 -16.89
C SER A 203 -8.50 -56.64 -16.98
N LYS A 204 -8.43 -57.72 -16.17
CA LYS A 204 -7.87 -59.07 -16.47
C LYS A 204 -6.39 -59.18 -16.94
N LYS A 205 -5.59 -60.19 -16.60
CA LYS A 205 -5.61 -61.38 -15.72
C LYS A 205 -4.27 -62.07 -16.04
N ALA A 206 -3.49 -62.53 -15.05
CA ALA A 206 -2.56 -63.68 -15.13
C ALA A 206 -1.40 -63.60 -16.17
N SER A 207 -0.23 -64.21 -16.06
CA SER A 207 0.44 -65.05 -15.06
C SER A 207 1.79 -65.49 -15.66
N THR A 208 2.79 -65.69 -14.80
CA THR A 208 3.86 -66.70 -14.88
C THR A 208 5.01 -66.62 -15.92
N THR A 209 6.21 -66.88 -15.34
CA THR A 209 7.37 -67.63 -15.86
C THR A 209 8.36 -66.99 -16.85
N GLY A 210 9.62 -66.91 -16.40
CA GLY A 210 10.68 -67.67 -17.07
C GLY A 210 11.93 -66.92 -17.54
N LYS A 211 13.04 -67.23 -16.84
CA LYS A 211 14.32 -67.71 -17.43
C LYS A 211 15.34 -66.70 -17.99
N LYS A 212 16.44 -66.53 -17.23
CA LYS A 212 17.83 -66.24 -17.65
C LYS A 212 18.31 -67.32 -18.63
N PRO A 213 19.20 -67.09 -19.63
CA PRO A 213 20.65 -66.98 -19.39
C PRO A 213 21.38 -66.02 -20.40
N SER A 214 22.49 -65.36 -20.04
CA SER A 214 23.92 -65.72 -20.26
C SER A 214 24.62 -64.95 -21.40
N LYS A 215 25.73 -64.29 -21.00
CA LYS A 215 27.05 -64.10 -21.66
C LYS A 215 27.12 -63.76 -23.15
N THR A 216 27.95 -62.75 -23.48
CA THR A 216 29.23 -62.92 -24.21
C THR A 216 29.93 -61.55 -24.36
N GLN A 217 31.15 -61.42 -23.83
CA GLN A 217 32.18 -60.46 -24.29
C GLN A 217 32.92 -61.10 -25.49
N PRO A 218 33.63 -60.35 -26.35
CA PRO A 218 35.03 -60.09 -26.04
C PRO A 218 35.55 -58.70 -26.45
N SER A 219 36.66 -58.37 -25.78
CA SER A 219 37.61 -57.30 -26.03
C SER A 219 38.50 -57.58 -27.25
N VAL A 220 38.94 -56.51 -27.95
CA VAL A 220 40.23 -56.28 -28.65
C VAL A 220 40.25 -54.78 -29.03
N GLU A 221 41.21 -53.97 -28.56
CA GLU A 221 42.47 -53.55 -29.25
C GLU A 221 42.21 -52.96 -30.66
N GLU A 222 42.72 -51.81 -31.11
CA GLU A 222 43.92 -51.00 -30.82
C GLU A 222 43.63 -49.50 -31.11
N GLY A 223 44.52 -48.60 -30.65
CA GLY A 223 44.59 -47.20 -31.07
C GLY A 223 45.15 -46.28 -30.00
#